data_AF-A0A355QXV4-F1
#
_entry.id   AF-A0A355QXV4-F1
#
_cell.length_a   1.000
_cell.length_b   1.000
_cell.length_c   1.000
_cell.angle_alpha   90.00
_cell.angle_beta   90.00
_cell.angle_gamma   90.00
#
_symmetry.space_group_name_H-M   'P 1'
#
loop_
_entity.id
_entity.type
_entity.pdbx_description
1 polymer ?
#
loop_
_entity_poly.entity_id
_entity_poly.type
_entity_poly.pdbx_seq_one_letter_code
_entity_poly.pdbx_strand_id
1 'polypeptide(L)'
;TMNGADGRPFKTRDGGTVKLIDLLTEAKERAYALVKEKNPSLADDELRHIGEVVGIGAVKYADLSKHRTSDYSFNFELMLNFEGNTAPYLLYAYTRVAGVFRKLGKGFDEVDGKIVLQAAHEQDLAARLAQFGEILNNVAEKGTPHVLCSYLYDLAGLFSSFYENCPILAAETPSQQQSRLRLAALTGRTLKQGLELLGLETLERM
;
A
#
# COMPACT_ATOMS: atom_id res chain seq x y z
N THR A 1 -5.04 -20.27 14.07
CA THR A 1 -3.62 -20.74 14.00
C THR A 1 -3.04 -20.43 12.64
N MET A 2 -1.72 -20.39 12.49
CA MET A 2 -1.10 -20.25 11.16
C MET A 2 -1.01 -21.62 10.50
N ASN A 3 -1.68 -21.74 9.36
CA ASN A 3 -1.80 -22.96 8.58
C ASN A 3 -1.03 -22.79 7.25
N GLY A 4 -0.55 -23.88 6.67
CA GLY A 4 -0.04 -23.90 5.30
C GLY A 4 -1.17 -23.80 4.27
N ALA A 5 -0.79 -23.80 2.99
CA ALA A 5 -1.72 -23.83 1.87
C ALA A 5 -2.61 -25.11 1.87
N ASP A 6 -2.19 -26.17 2.56
CA ASP A 6 -2.91 -27.44 2.73
C ASP A 6 -3.88 -27.46 3.92
N GLY A 7 -4.00 -26.34 4.66
CA GLY A 7 -4.87 -26.21 5.83
C GLY A 7 -4.33 -26.86 7.10
N ARG A 8 -3.12 -27.44 7.09
CA ARG A 8 -2.46 -28.03 8.26
C ARG A 8 -1.57 -27.00 8.96
N PRO A 9 -1.13 -27.23 10.22
CA PRO A 9 -0.20 -26.33 10.90
C PRO A 9 1.02 -26.03 10.03
N PHE A 10 1.40 -24.76 9.93
CA PHE A 10 2.47 -24.31 9.07
C PHE A 10 3.81 -24.94 9.47
N LYS A 11 4.41 -25.70 8.54
CA LYS A 11 5.63 -26.49 8.73
C LYS A 11 6.56 -26.32 7.53
N THR A 12 7.85 -26.62 7.73
CA THR A 12 8.78 -26.75 6.59
C THR A 12 8.37 -27.91 5.69
N ARG A 13 8.92 -27.98 4.47
CA ARG A 13 8.66 -29.09 3.52
C ARG A 13 8.95 -30.47 4.13
N ASP A 14 9.91 -30.55 5.05
CA ASP A 14 10.27 -31.79 5.76
C ASP A 14 9.48 -32.01 7.07
N GLY A 15 8.47 -31.19 7.34
CA GLY A 15 7.58 -31.33 8.51
C GLY A 15 8.10 -30.74 9.82
N GLY A 16 9.23 -30.02 9.78
CA GLY A 16 9.85 -29.33 10.91
C GLY A 16 9.24 -27.95 11.20
N THR A 17 9.71 -27.32 12.28
CA THR A 17 9.30 -25.94 12.64
C THR A 17 9.99 -24.94 11.72
N VAL A 18 9.23 -23.98 11.18
CA VAL A 18 9.78 -22.92 10.33
C VAL A 18 10.51 -21.90 11.20
N LYS A 19 11.79 -21.63 10.89
CA LYS A 19 12.53 -20.55 11.54
C LYS A 19 12.10 -19.23 10.93
N LEU A 20 11.84 -18.23 11.77
CA LEU A 20 11.45 -16.90 11.31
C LEU A 20 12.50 -16.29 10.36
N ILE A 21 13.80 -16.49 10.65
CA ILE A 21 14.87 -15.97 9.80
C ILE A 21 14.83 -16.54 8.37
N ASP A 22 14.50 -17.83 8.23
CA ASP A 22 14.42 -18.48 6.91
C ASP A 22 13.20 -17.95 6.15
N LEU A 23 12.07 -17.80 6.83
CA LEU A 23 10.83 -17.24 6.25
C LEU A 23 11.02 -15.81 5.76
N LEU A 24 11.64 -14.95 6.58
CA LEU A 24 11.89 -13.56 6.20
C LEU A 24 12.92 -13.48 5.07
N THR A 25 13.95 -14.33 5.07
CA THR A 25 14.92 -14.38 3.98
C THR A 25 14.24 -14.80 2.67
N GLU A 26 13.39 -15.84 2.70
CA GLU A 26 12.65 -16.28 1.53
C GLU A 26 11.67 -15.22 1.02
N ALA A 27 10.98 -14.48 1.91
CA ALA A 27 10.11 -13.38 1.52
C ALA A 27 10.86 -12.30 0.74
N LYS A 28 12.06 -11.91 1.22
CA LYS A 28 12.90 -10.89 0.58
C LYS A 28 13.43 -11.35 -0.78
N GLU A 29 13.90 -12.59 -0.89
CA GLU A 29 14.41 -13.14 -2.16
C GLU A 29 13.31 -13.26 -3.22
N ARG A 30 12.11 -13.72 -2.83
CA ARG A 30 10.96 -13.79 -3.75
C ARG A 30 10.51 -12.39 -4.20
N ALA A 31 10.46 -11.43 -3.27
CA ALA A 31 10.13 -10.04 -3.59
C ALA A 31 11.17 -9.39 -4.51
N TYR A 32 12.47 -9.58 -4.24
CA TYR A 32 13.56 -9.12 -5.11
C TYR A 32 13.40 -9.66 -6.54
N ALA A 33 13.13 -10.96 -6.70
CA ALA A 33 12.95 -11.56 -8.02
C ALA A 33 11.77 -10.92 -8.79
N LEU A 34 10.63 -10.72 -8.12
CA LEU A 34 9.45 -10.08 -8.71
C LEU A 34 9.69 -8.62 -9.11
N VAL A 35 10.40 -7.86 -8.26
CA VAL A 35 10.70 -6.45 -8.51
C VAL A 35 11.69 -6.31 -9.67
N LYS A 36 12.72 -7.18 -9.72
CA LYS A 36 13.71 -7.21 -10.80
C LYS A 36 13.08 -7.54 -12.15
N GLU A 37 12.11 -8.45 -12.18
CA GLU A 37 11.37 -8.77 -13.41
C GLU A 37 10.60 -7.55 -13.93
N LYS A 38 9.98 -6.78 -13.05
CA LYS A 38 9.22 -5.57 -13.42
C LYS A 38 10.10 -4.37 -13.75
N ASN A 39 11.30 -4.28 -13.15
CA ASN A 39 12.18 -3.13 -13.26
C ASN A 39 13.63 -3.55 -13.59
N PRO A 40 13.89 -4.11 -14.79
CA PRO A 40 15.19 -4.70 -15.13
C PRO A 40 16.33 -3.67 -15.23
N SER A 41 16.02 -2.37 -15.25
CA SER A 41 16.98 -1.28 -15.39
C SER A 41 17.43 -0.66 -14.06
N LEU A 42 16.83 -1.04 -12.93
CA LEU A 42 17.26 -0.54 -11.61
C LEU A 42 18.57 -1.20 -11.17
N ALA A 43 19.34 -0.47 -10.37
CA ALA A 43 20.58 -0.98 -9.80
C ALA A 43 20.30 -2.09 -8.78
N ASP A 44 21.23 -3.04 -8.61
CA ASP A 44 21.01 -4.23 -7.76
C ASP A 44 20.79 -3.87 -6.29
N ASP A 45 21.46 -2.83 -5.79
CA ASP A 45 21.28 -2.31 -4.43
C ASP A 45 19.88 -1.72 -4.22
N GLU A 46 19.38 -0.95 -5.18
CA GLU A 46 18.00 -0.42 -5.16
C GLU A 46 16.99 -1.56 -5.23
N LEU A 47 17.19 -2.56 -6.10
CA LEU A 47 16.34 -3.75 -6.19
C LEU A 47 16.32 -4.54 -4.88
N ARG A 48 17.45 -4.69 -4.19
CA ARG A 48 17.52 -5.37 -2.90
C ARG A 48 16.77 -4.61 -1.81
N HIS A 49 16.91 -3.29 -1.76
CA HIS A 49 16.16 -2.47 -0.80
C HIS A 49 14.65 -2.56 -1.03
N ILE A 50 14.20 -2.44 -2.29
CA ILE A 50 12.78 -2.62 -2.64
C ILE A 50 12.32 -4.05 -2.26
N GLY A 51 13.09 -5.08 -2.61
CA GLY A 51 12.79 -6.47 -2.25
C GLY A 51 12.67 -6.69 -0.74
N GLU A 52 13.50 -6.01 0.06
CA GLU A 52 13.41 -6.05 1.52
C GLU A 52 12.12 -5.41 2.05
N VAL A 53 11.84 -4.17 1.65
CA VAL A 53 10.64 -3.44 2.07
C VAL A 53 9.36 -4.21 1.70
N VAL A 54 9.31 -4.71 0.46
CA VAL A 54 8.16 -5.44 -0.09
C VAL A 54 8.01 -6.81 0.56
N GLY A 55 9.09 -7.56 0.72
CA GLY A 55 9.08 -8.89 1.32
C GLY A 55 8.63 -8.85 2.79
N ILE A 56 9.23 -7.97 3.59
CA ILE A 56 8.86 -7.79 5.00
C ILE A 56 7.45 -7.21 5.12
N GLY A 57 7.11 -6.22 4.31
CA GLY A 57 5.78 -5.63 4.26
C GLY A 57 4.70 -6.66 3.94
N ALA A 58 4.94 -7.55 2.97
CA ALA A 58 4.02 -8.62 2.59
C ALA A 58 3.77 -9.62 3.73
N VAL A 59 4.81 -10.03 4.46
CA VAL A 59 4.65 -10.92 5.63
C VAL A 59 3.76 -10.26 6.68
N LYS A 60 4.02 -9.00 7.02
CA LYS A 60 3.24 -8.27 8.04
C LYS A 60 1.80 -8.05 7.59
N TYR A 61 1.61 -7.58 6.37
CA TYR A 61 0.30 -7.20 5.85
C TYR A 61 -0.61 -8.40 5.60
N ALA A 62 -0.05 -9.54 5.18
CA ALA A 62 -0.84 -10.76 4.96
C ALA A 62 -1.52 -11.26 6.24
N ASP A 63 -0.89 -11.05 7.40
CA ASP A 63 -1.50 -11.30 8.71
C ASP A 63 -2.47 -10.15 9.07
N LEU A 64 -1.99 -8.90 9.09
CA LEU A 64 -2.76 -7.73 9.54
C LEU A 64 -4.06 -7.51 8.76
N SER A 65 -4.11 -7.88 7.48
CA SER A 65 -5.28 -7.73 6.60
C SER A 65 -6.38 -8.76 6.86
N LYS A 66 -6.14 -9.74 7.73
CA LYS A 66 -7.14 -10.75 8.12
C LYS A 66 -7.70 -10.45 9.50
N HIS A 67 -8.94 -10.89 9.72
CA HIS A 67 -9.53 -10.79 11.05
C HIS A 67 -8.73 -11.66 12.03
N ARG A 68 -8.28 -11.09 13.16
CA ARG A 68 -7.35 -11.74 14.12
C ARG A 68 -7.86 -13.04 14.77
N THR A 69 -9.15 -13.34 14.65
CA THR A 69 -9.77 -14.57 15.19
C THR A 69 -9.92 -15.66 14.12
N SER A 70 -9.66 -15.34 12.85
CA SER A 70 -9.73 -16.30 11.76
C SER A 70 -8.43 -17.11 11.68
N ASP A 71 -8.52 -18.32 11.14
CA ASP A 71 -7.33 -19.02 10.72
C ASP A 71 -6.66 -18.31 9.55
N TYR A 72 -5.33 -18.32 9.55
CA TYR A 72 -4.51 -17.67 8.54
C TYR A 72 -3.75 -18.73 7.76
N SER A 73 -4.01 -18.82 6.45
CA SER A 73 -3.26 -19.68 5.54
C SER A 73 -2.12 -18.88 4.93
N PHE A 74 -0.89 -19.19 5.34
CA PHE A 74 0.31 -18.54 4.82
C PHE A 74 0.60 -19.01 3.40
N ASN A 75 0.75 -18.06 2.47
CA ASN A 75 1.06 -18.34 1.07
C ASN A 75 1.86 -17.18 0.45
N PHE A 76 3.11 -17.47 0.05
CA PHE A 76 4.01 -16.50 -0.58
C PHE A 76 3.44 -15.90 -1.87
N GLU A 77 2.81 -16.71 -2.71
CA GLU A 77 2.28 -16.27 -4.01
C GLU A 77 1.14 -15.26 -3.82
N LEU A 78 0.26 -15.52 -2.84
CA LEU A 78 -0.85 -14.61 -2.53
C LEU A 78 -0.37 -13.31 -1.90
N MET A 79 0.53 -13.37 -0.92
CA MET A 79 0.93 -12.16 -0.19
C MET A 79 1.86 -11.24 -0.99
N LEU A 80 2.61 -11.80 -1.95
CA LEU A 80 3.50 -11.04 -2.84
C LEU A 80 2.83 -10.61 -4.15
N ASN A 81 1.53 -10.89 -4.32
CA ASN A 81 0.80 -10.47 -5.51
C ASN A 81 0.67 -8.94 -5.55
N PHE A 82 0.79 -8.36 -6.74
CA PHE A 82 0.56 -6.94 -7.02
C PHE A 82 -0.92 -6.61 -7.26
N GLU A 83 -1.78 -7.62 -7.26
CA GLU A 83 -3.22 -7.49 -7.36
C GLU A 83 -3.90 -7.88 -6.03
N GLY A 84 -5.05 -7.27 -5.77
CA GLY A 84 -5.82 -7.50 -4.55
C GLY A 84 -5.29 -6.73 -3.34
N ASN A 85 -5.84 -7.06 -2.17
CA ASN A 85 -5.53 -6.38 -0.91
C ASN A 85 -4.21 -6.92 -0.32
N THR A 86 -3.08 -6.45 -0.85
CA THR A 86 -1.73 -6.89 -0.48
C THR A 86 -0.79 -5.69 -0.22
N ALA A 87 0.34 -5.94 0.46
CA ALA A 87 1.35 -4.90 0.65
C ALA A 87 1.96 -4.40 -0.67
N PRO A 88 2.37 -5.27 -1.62
CA PRO A 88 2.90 -4.79 -2.90
C PRO A 88 1.93 -3.88 -3.66
N TYR A 89 0.63 -4.19 -3.65
CA TYR A 89 -0.39 -3.34 -4.26
C TYR A 89 -0.43 -1.95 -3.63
N LEU A 90 -0.49 -1.86 -2.29
CA LEU A 90 -0.55 -0.58 -1.59
C LEU A 90 0.74 0.24 -1.71
N LEU A 91 1.91 -0.41 -1.63
CA LEU A 91 3.19 0.23 -1.82
C LEU A 91 3.29 0.81 -3.24
N TYR A 92 2.86 0.07 -4.25
CA TYR A 92 2.79 0.55 -5.63
C TYR A 92 1.77 1.69 -5.80
N ALA A 93 0.60 1.62 -5.16
CA ALA A 93 -0.36 2.72 -5.18
C ALA A 93 0.24 4.01 -4.59
N TYR A 94 0.98 3.90 -3.48
CA TYR A 94 1.71 5.03 -2.91
C TYR A 94 2.79 5.58 -3.86
N THR A 95 3.56 4.73 -4.53
CA THR A 95 4.60 5.18 -5.48
C THR A 95 4.00 5.90 -6.70
N ARG A 96 2.78 5.53 -7.13
CA ARG A 96 2.04 6.26 -8.17
C ARG A 96 1.69 7.67 -7.72
N VAL A 97 1.22 7.85 -6.48
CA VAL A 97 0.96 9.17 -5.90
C VAL A 97 2.27 9.97 -5.85
N ALA A 98 3.31 9.42 -5.22
CA ALA A 98 4.63 10.07 -5.12
C ALA A 98 5.22 10.44 -6.49
N GLY A 99 4.97 9.62 -7.51
CA GLY A 99 5.40 9.86 -8.88
C GLY A 99 4.81 11.13 -9.52
N VAL A 100 3.59 11.53 -9.16
CA VAL A 100 2.98 12.80 -9.61
C VAL A 100 3.79 13.98 -9.10
N PHE A 101 4.14 13.95 -7.81
CA PHE A 101 4.86 15.01 -7.12
C PHE A 101 6.32 15.09 -7.54
N ARG A 102 6.96 13.93 -7.76
CA ARG A 102 8.30 13.85 -8.34
C ARG A 102 8.39 14.52 -9.71
N LYS A 103 7.39 14.33 -10.59
CA LYS A 103 7.34 14.99 -11.90
C LYS A 103 7.24 16.52 -11.80
N LEU A 104 6.68 17.02 -10.69
CA LEU A 104 6.57 18.45 -10.40
C LEU A 104 7.78 19.03 -9.67
N GLY A 105 8.69 18.18 -9.18
CA GLY A 105 9.79 18.61 -8.32
C GLY A 105 9.31 19.22 -6.99
N LYS A 106 8.16 18.75 -6.48
CA LYS A 106 7.51 19.24 -5.25
C LYS A 106 7.25 18.10 -4.28
N GLY A 107 7.29 18.36 -2.98
CA GLY A 107 6.77 17.51 -1.93
C GLY A 107 5.27 17.67 -1.70
N PHE A 108 4.68 16.76 -0.91
CA PHE A 108 3.24 16.81 -0.59
C PHE A 108 2.81 18.06 0.19
N ASP A 109 3.75 18.71 0.89
CA ASP A 109 3.47 19.91 1.69
C ASP A 109 3.69 21.22 0.91
N GLU A 110 4.18 21.14 -0.32
CA GLU A 110 4.45 22.30 -1.21
C GLU A 110 3.26 22.60 -2.16
N VAL A 111 2.05 22.25 -1.72
CA VAL A 111 0.82 22.37 -2.52
C VAL A 111 -0.12 23.44 -1.96
N ASP A 112 -0.39 24.43 -2.81
CA ASP A 112 -1.23 25.58 -2.49
C ASP A 112 -2.70 25.37 -2.91
N GLY A 113 -3.53 26.40 -2.69
CA GLY A 113 -4.91 26.44 -3.17
C GLY A 113 -5.93 25.89 -2.18
N LYS A 114 -7.16 25.69 -2.66
CA LYS A 114 -8.27 25.10 -1.89
C LYS A 114 -8.76 23.85 -2.60
N ILE A 115 -9.22 22.86 -1.82
CA ILE A 115 -9.92 21.72 -2.39
C ILE A 115 -11.31 22.20 -2.81
N VAL A 116 -11.60 22.05 -4.11
CA VAL A 116 -12.89 22.30 -4.75
C VAL A 116 -13.24 21.02 -5.50
N LEU A 117 -14.33 20.38 -5.09
CA LEU A 117 -14.77 19.08 -5.61
C LEU A 117 -15.88 19.32 -6.64
N GLN A 118 -15.65 18.92 -7.88
CA GLN A 118 -16.59 19.10 -8.99
C GLN A 118 -17.00 17.76 -9.59
N ALA A 119 -16.03 16.85 -9.79
CA ALA A 119 -16.28 15.53 -10.37
C ALA A 119 -16.70 14.51 -9.30
N ALA A 120 -17.49 13.51 -9.69
CA ALA A 120 -17.91 12.42 -8.79
C ALA A 120 -16.70 11.71 -8.16
N HIS A 121 -15.67 11.38 -8.95
CA HIS A 121 -14.46 10.72 -8.44
C HIS A 121 -13.64 11.58 -7.47
N GLU A 122 -13.71 12.92 -7.57
CA GLU A 122 -13.11 13.82 -6.58
C GLU A 122 -13.88 13.74 -5.25
N GLN A 123 -15.20 13.70 -5.31
CA GLN A 123 -16.09 13.62 -4.15
C GLN A 123 -15.94 12.27 -3.44
N ASP A 124 -15.92 11.16 -4.17
CA ASP A 124 -15.74 9.81 -3.62
C ASP A 124 -14.41 9.69 -2.86
N LEU A 125 -13.31 10.16 -3.48
CA LEU A 125 -11.99 10.15 -2.86
C LEU A 125 -11.94 11.05 -1.62
N ALA A 126 -12.49 12.27 -1.71
CA ALA A 126 -12.53 13.19 -0.59
C ALA A 126 -13.35 12.67 0.59
N ALA A 127 -14.50 12.04 0.31
CA ALA A 127 -15.33 11.41 1.33
C ALA A 127 -14.57 10.29 2.04
N ARG A 128 -13.86 9.43 1.29
CA ARG A 128 -13.03 8.37 1.90
C ARG A 128 -11.89 8.94 2.73
N LEU A 129 -11.24 10.02 2.29
CA LEU A 129 -10.17 10.66 3.06
C LEU A 129 -10.67 11.23 4.40
N ALA A 130 -11.88 11.81 4.41
CA ALA A 130 -12.50 12.34 5.63
C ALA A 130 -12.76 11.27 6.70
N GLN A 131 -12.89 10.01 6.29
CA GLN A 131 -13.13 8.86 7.18
C GLN A 131 -11.87 8.35 7.89
N PHE A 132 -10.67 8.87 7.60
CA PHE A 132 -9.45 8.29 8.18
C PHE A 132 -9.45 8.32 9.72
N GLY A 133 -9.88 9.43 10.33
CA GLY A 133 -9.92 9.59 11.78
C GLY A 133 -10.85 8.60 12.49
N GLU A 134 -12.05 8.35 11.93
CA GLU A 134 -12.98 7.38 12.50
C GLU A 134 -12.45 5.95 12.41
N ILE A 135 -11.76 5.62 11.31
CA ILE A 135 -11.11 4.31 11.13
C ILE A 135 -10.03 4.10 12.18
N LEU A 136 -9.18 5.11 12.43
CA LEU A 136 -8.15 5.03 13.46
C LEU A 136 -8.74 4.86 14.86
N ASN A 137 -9.80 5.59 15.19
CA ASN A 137 -10.49 5.45 16.47
C ASN A 137 -11.05 4.04 16.65
N ASN A 138 -11.68 3.48 15.62
CA ASN A 138 -12.20 2.11 15.64
C ASN A 138 -11.09 1.07 15.84
N VAL A 139 -9.97 1.20 15.11
CA VAL A 139 -8.81 0.30 15.24
C VAL A 139 -8.22 0.37 16.64
N ALA A 140 -8.09 1.58 17.20
CA ALA A 140 -7.56 1.78 18.55
C ALA A 140 -8.47 1.18 19.63
N GLU A 141 -9.79 1.33 19.49
CA GLU A 141 -10.77 0.81 20.45
C GLU A 141 -10.86 -0.73 20.40
N LYS A 142 -10.87 -1.32 19.20
CA LYS A 142 -11.19 -2.74 19.00
C LYS A 142 -9.96 -3.63 18.82
N GLY A 143 -8.79 -3.05 18.58
CA GLY A 143 -7.57 -3.79 18.27
C GLY A 143 -7.74 -4.62 16.98
N THR A 144 -8.29 -4.02 15.92
CA THR A 144 -8.60 -4.69 14.66
C THR A 144 -7.89 -4.04 13.46
N PRO A 145 -6.58 -4.29 13.25
CA PRO A 145 -5.80 -3.67 12.17
C PRO A 145 -6.33 -3.94 10.75
N HIS A 146 -6.99 -5.08 10.52
CA HIS A 146 -7.57 -5.40 9.22
C HIS A 146 -8.56 -4.36 8.71
N VAL A 147 -9.21 -3.60 9.61
CA VAL A 147 -10.09 -2.48 9.25
C VAL A 147 -9.29 -1.36 8.58
N LEU A 148 -8.09 -1.05 9.08
CA LEU A 148 -7.17 -0.09 8.45
C LEU A 148 -6.65 -0.64 7.11
N CYS A 149 -6.30 -1.93 7.03
CA CYS A 149 -5.90 -2.56 5.77
C CYS A 149 -6.99 -2.41 4.69
N SER A 150 -8.24 -2.74 5.00
CA SER A 150 -9.37 -2.56 4.07
C SER A 150 -9.57 -1.09 3.69
N TYR A 151 -9.48 -0.17 4.65
CA TYR A 151 -9.57 1.26 4.37
C TYR A 151 -8.51 1.73 3.36
N LEU A 152 -7.24 1.35 3.57
CA LEU A 152 -6.14 1.75 2.69
C LEU A 152 -6.29 1.15 1.29
N TYR A 153 -6.76 -0.10 1.20
CA TYR A 153 -7.04 -0.76 -0.07
C TYR A 153 -8.13 -0.02 -0.87
N ASP A 154 -9.25 0.31 -0.22
CA ASP A 154 -10.33 1.04 -0.86
C ASP A 154 -9.89 2.46 -1.24
N LEU A 155 -9.10 3.13 -0.39
CA LEU A 155 -8.54 4.45 -0.68
C LEU A 155 -7.61 4.43 -1.90
N ALA A 156 -6.75 3.43 -2.00
CA ALA A 156 -5.87 3.24 -3.17
C ALA A 156 -6.68 2.99 -4.46
N GLY A 157 -7.75 2.19 -4.37
CA GLY A 157 -8.68 1.96 -5.49
C GLY A 157 -9.35 3.25 -5.96
N LEU A 158 -9.92 4.02 -5.03
CA LEU A 158 -10.54 5.31 -5.32
C LEU A 158 -9.55 6.32 -5.90
N PHE A 159 -8.30 6.32 -5.43
CA PHE A 159 -7.26 7.15 -6.04
C PHE A 159 -6.94 6.73 -7.47
N SER A 160 -6.88 5.42 -7.79
CA SER A 160 -6.68 4.99 -9.18
C SER A 160 -7.80 5.47 -10.09
N SER A 161 -9.07 5.31 -9.66
CA SER A 161 -10.23 5.80 -10.41
C SER A 161 -10.22 7.32 -10.57
N PHE A 162 -9.88 8.07 -9.52
CA PHE A 162 -9.68 9.52 -9.60
C PHE A 162 -8.56 9.88 -10.60
N TYR A 163 -7.40 9.23 -10.51
CA TYR A 163 -6.26 9.52 -11.37
C TYR A 163 -6.53 9.26 -12.85
N GLU A 164 -7.32 8.24 -13.16
CA GLU A 164 -7.71 7.88 -14.53
C GLU A 164 -8.75 8.84 -15.11
N ASN A 165 -9.73 9.27 -14.30
CA ASN A 165 -10.88 10.04 -14.79
C ASN A 165 -10.75 11.56 -14.57
N CYS A 166 -9.81 12.02 -13.74
CA CYS A 166 -9.62 13.43 -13.39
C CYS A 166 -8.15 13.84 -13.64
N PRO A 167 -7.80 14.32 -14.86
CA PRO A 167 -6.45 14.72 -15.19
C PRO A 167 -5.89 15.74 -14.18
N ILE A 168 -4.81 15.39 -13.49
CA ILE A 168 -4.19 16.25 -12.48
C ILE A 168 -3.33 17.31 -13.17
N LEU A 169 -2.29 16.89 -13.89
CA LEU A 169 -1.32 17.79 -14.52
C LEU A 169 -1.87 18.51 -15.75
N ALA A 170 -2.82 17.89 -16.43
CA ALA A 170 -3.52 18.42 -17.60
C ALA A 170 -4.94 18.90 -17.25
N ALA A 171 -5.15 19.35 -16.01
CA ALA A 171 -6.43 19.94 -15.62
C ALA A 171 -6.73 21.20 -16.45
N GLU A 172 -8.01 21.51 -16.63
CA GLU A 172 -8.47 22.57 -17.55
C GLU A 172 -8.09 23.97 -17.06
N THR A 173 -8.02 24.15 -15.74
CA THR A 173 -7.69 25.44 -15.12
C THR A 173 -6.62 25.28 -14.05
N PRO A 174 -5.80 26.32 -13.80
CA PRO A 174 -4.84 26.30 -12.69
C PRO A 174 -5.47 26.03 -11.33
N SER A 175 -6.69 26.55 -11.07
CA SER A 175 -7.40 26.29 -9.82
C SER A 175 -7.80 24.82 -9.68
N GLN A 176 -8.26 24.19 -10.76
CA GLN A 176 -8.61 22.77 -10.76
C GLN A 176 -7.36 21.90 -10.56
N GLN A 177 -6.24 22.25 -11.23
CA GLN A 177 -4.96 21.59 -11.04
C GLN A 177 -4.53 21.62 -9.56
N GLN A 178 -4.56 22.80 -8.91
CA GLN A 178 -4.19 22.92 -7.50
C GLN A 178 -5.13 22.15 -6.57
N SER A 179 -6.45 22.18 -6.83
CA SER A 179 -7.43 21.37 -6.08
C SER A 179 -7.10 19.87 -6.13
N ARG A 180 -6.88 19.35 -7.34
CA ARG A 180 -6.54 17.93 -7.58
C ARG A 180 -5.19 17.54 -6.99
N LEU A 181 -4.20 18.42 -7.08
CA LEU A 181 -2.90 18.21 -6.43
C LEU A 181 -3.04 18.15 -4.91
N ARG A 182 -3.86 19.01 -4.29
CA ARG A 182 -4.11 18.92 -2.84
C ARG A 182 -4.79 17.62 -2.45
N LEU A 183 -5.74 17.15 -3.26
CA LEU A 183 -6.41 15.88 -3.02
C LEU A 183 -5.40 14.72 -3.11
N ALA A 184 -4.56 14.70 -4.15
CA ALA A 184 -3.50 13.71 -4.30
C ALA A 184 -2.46 13.75 -3.17
N ALA A 185 -2.05 14.94 -2.72
CA ALA A 185 -1.13 15.10 -1.59
C ALA A 185 -1.74 14.57 -0.29
N LEU A 186 -3.03 14.83 -0.05
CA LEU A 186 -3.74 14.28 1.10
C LEU A 186 -3.81 12.75 1.02
N THR A 187 -4.10 12.17 -0.15
CA THR A 187 -4.04 10.72 -0.36
C THR A 187 -2.67 10.15 -0.06
N GLY A 188 -1.60 10.77 -0.58
CA GLY A 188 -0.23 10.32 -0.34
C GLY A 188 0.13 10.30 1.15
N ARG A 189 -0.21 11.38 1.87
CA ARG A 189 0.02 11.47 3.32
C ARG A 189 -0.81 10.45 4.11
N THR A 190 -2.08 10.27 3.77
CA THR A 190 -2.95 9.28 4.43
C THR A 190 -2.47 7.84 4.19
N LEU A 191 -2.11 7.50 2.95
CA LEU A 191 -1.53 6.18 2.63
C LEU A 191 -0.23 5.94 3.40
N LYS A 192 0.69 6.91 3.39
CA LYS A 192 1.95 6.81 4.13
C LYS A 192 1.70 6.60 5.62
N GLN A 193 0.90 7.46 6.24
CA GLN A 193 0.60 7.37 7.67
C GLN A 193 -0.07 6.04 8.03
N GLY A 194 -1.03 5.57 7.22
CA GLY A 194 -1.70 4.30 7.45
C GLY A 194 -0.76 3.10 7.34
N LEU A 195 0.12 3.09 6.33
CA LEU A 195 1.14 2.07 6.16
C LEU A 195 2.14 2.06 7.32
N GLU A 196 2.61 3.23 7.76
CA GLU A 196 3.51 3.37 8.92
C GLU A 196 2.86 2.87 10.22
N LEU A 197 1.56 3.11 10.42
CA LEU A 197 0.82 2.59 11.58
C LEU A 197 0.69 1.05 11.57
N LEU A 198 0.69 0.44 10.38
CA LEU A 198 0.80 -1.02 10.21
C LEU A 198 2.26 -1.51 10.28
N GLY A 199 3.21 -0.58 10.41
CA GLY A 199 4.65 -0.81 10.45
C GLY A 199 5.23 -1.22 9.10
N LEU A 200 4.66 -0.74 8.01
CA LEU A 200 5.19 -0.92 6.66
C LEU A 200 6.00 0.33 6.28
N GLU A 201 7.21 0.11 5.78
CA GLU A 201 8.03 1.16 5.17
C GLU A 201 7.50 1.46 3.76
N THR A 202 7.43 2.74 3.40
CA THR A 202 6.97 3.18 2.07
C THR A 202 8.13 3.44 1.13
N LEU A 203 7.92 3.22 -0.16
CA LEU A 203 8.89 3.49 -1.22
C LEU A 203 8.46 4.70 -2.05
N GLU A 204 9.39 5.55 -2.46
CA GLU A 204 9.06 6.62 -3.43
C GLU A 204 9.05 6.12 -4.88
N ARG A 205 9.67 4.96 -5.12
CA ARG A 205 9.81 4.29 -6.41
C ARG A 205 9.79 2.77 -6.20
N MET A 206 9.08 2.07 -7.08
CA MET A 206 8.90 0.62 -7.07
C MET A 206 8.61 0.13 -8.47
#